data_AF-A0AB72Z3N8-F1
#
_entry.id   AF-A0AB72Z3N8-F1
#
_cell.length_a   1.000
_cell.length_b   1.000
_cell.length_c   1.000
_cell.angle_alpha   90.00
_cell.angle_beta   90.00
_cell.angle_gamma   90.00
#
_symmetry.space_group_name_H-M   'P 1'
#
loop_
_entity.id
_entity.type
_entity.pdbx_description
1 polymer ?
#
loop_
_entity_poly.entity_id
_entity_poly.type
_entity_poly.pdbx_seq_one_letter_code
_entity_poly.pdbx_strand_id
1 'polypeptide(L)'
;MSKLIIKKQYSPEPRDIYFTVPNFISLLRIISIPLIAMLVARHEMVSALVVLALSAVSDGLDGLIARSFNQVSKIGQILDPIADRLLIFCSILALGIAGIIPWWMLIVVGLRDLIMAILVLVLAQHDYGPLPVHFVGKAGTAMLLIAIVALIFADIWSNSATDILHLCGLATGIWGVGLYWLAGYIYIRQGIGLLRNDGDTFHAA
;
A
#
# COMPACT_ATOMS: atom_id res chain seq x y z
N MET A 1 -1.36 46.13 -6.72
CA MET A 1 -0.97 45.24 -5.61
C MET A 1 -1.88 44.02 -5.65
N SER A 2 -1.54 43.07 -6.52
CA SER A 2 -2.39 41.94 -6.90
C SER A 2 -2.15 40.77 -5.94
N LYS A 3 -3.19 40.34 -5.22
CA LYS A 3 -3.18 39.05 -4.52
C LYS A 3 -3.27 37.95 -5.57
N LEU A 4 -2.12 37.40 -5.96
CA LEU A 4 -2.03 36.09 -6.61
C LEU A 4 -2.49 35.03 -5.59
N ILE A 5 -3.81 34.81 -5.54
CA ILE A 5 -4.40 33.63 -4.93
C ILE A 5 -3.98 32.47 -5.83
N ILE A 6 -2.93 31.76 -5.43
CA ILE A 6 -2.62 30.45 -5.99
C ILE A 6 -3.81 29.56 -5.65
N LYS A 7 -4.73 29.43 -6.60
CA LYS A 7 -5.82 28.46 -6.57
C LYS A 7 -5.14 27.10 -6.64
N LYS A 8 -4.83 26.55 -5.47
CA LYS A 8 -4.32 25.19 -5.30
C LYS A 8 -5.31 24.28 -6.03
N GLN A 9 -4.86 23.74 -7.16
CA GLN A 9 -5.62 22.93 -8.09
C GLN A 9 -5.87 21.57 -7.41
N TYR A 10 -6.71 21.59 -6.38
CA TYR A 10 -7.08 20.41 -5.61
C TYR A 10 -8.00 19.55 -6.46
N SER A 11 -7.76 18.24 -6.37
CA SER A 11 -8.67 17.20 -6.81
C SER A 11 -10.13 17.57 -6.54
N PRO A 12 -11.07 17.18 -7.42
CA PRO A 12 -12.49 17.43 -7.23
C PRO A 12 -12.95 17.05 -5.82
N GLU A 13 -13.77 17.92 -5.23
CA GLU A 13 -14.52 17.67 -4.00
C GLU A 13 -15.14 16.26 -4.06
N PRO A 14 -14.77 15.33 -3.16
CA PRO A 14 -15.26 13.97 -3.17
C PRO A 14 -16.79 13.95 -3.02
N ARG A 15 -17.51 13.50 -4.05
CA ARG A 15 -18.98 13.39 -4.01
C ARG A 15 -19.37 12.04 -3.41
N ASP A 16 -20.43 12.03 -2.60
CA ASP A 16 -21.00 10.83 -1.99
C ASP A 16 -21.79 10.01 -3.03
N ILE A 17 -21.07 9.48 -4.02
CA ILE A 17 -21.59 8.58 -5.04
C ILE A 17 -21.09 7.18 -4.72
N TYR A 18 -22.00 6.32 -4.28
CA TYR A 18 -21.69 4.94 -3.86
C TYR A 18 -21.37 4.02 -5.03
N PHE A 19 -22.02 4.23 -6.18
CA PHE A 19 -21.82 3.46 -7.41
C PHE A 19 -21.07 4.31 -8.43
N THR A 20 -19.74 4.26 -8.37
CA THR A 20 -18.87 4.77 -9.44
C THR A 20 -18.07 3.60 -10.01
N VAL A 21 -17.74 3.65 -11.29
CA VAL A 21 -16.88 2.65 -11.96
C VAL A 21 -15.59 2.39 -11.17
N PRO A 22 -14.88 3.42 -10.65
CA PRO A 22 -13.70 3.22 -9.80
C PRO A 22 -13.93 2.38 -8.54
N ASN A 23 -15.11 2.50 -7.91
CA ASN A 23 -15.42 1.72 -6.71
C ASN A 23 -15.60 0.22 -7.03
N PHE A 24 -16.19 -0.09 -8.19
CA PHE A 24 -16.33 -1.47 -8.63
C PHE A 24 -14.97 -2.12 -8.93
N ILE A 25 -14.04 -1.38 -9.54
CA ILE A 25 -12.68 -1.90 -9.77
C ILE A 25 -11.87 -2.02 -8.48
N SER A 26 -12.01 -1.08 -7.55
CA SER A 26 -11.40 -1.21 -6.22
C SER A 26 -11.90 -2.49 -5.52
N LEU A 27 -13.19 -2.80 -5.62
CA LEU A 27 -13.80 -4.03 -5.10
C LEU A 27 -13.27 -5.29 -5.82
N LEU A 28 -13.19 -5.25 -7.16
CA LEU A 28 -12.62 -6.36 -7.93
C LEU A 28 -11.16 -6.61 -7.57
N ARG A 29 -10.37 -5.56 -7.29
CA ARG A 29 -8.99 -5.68 -6.81
C ARG A 29 -8.95 -6.36 -5.44
N ILE A 30 -9.83 -5.98 -4.52
CA ILE A 30 -9.89 -6.64 -3.22
C ILE A 30 -10.21 -8.14 -3.36
N ILE A 31 -11.08 -8.50 -4.30
CA ILE A 31 -11.42 -9.91 -4.59
C ILE A 31 -10.28 -10.63 -5.32
N SER A 32 -9.49 -9.94 -6.16
CA SER A 32 -8.37 -10.55 -6.89
C SER A 32 -7.17 -10.86 -5.97
N ILE A 33 -6.97 -10.12 -4.89
CA ILE A 33 -5.87 -10.34 -3.92
C ILE A 33 -5.82 -11.78 -3.36
N PRO A 34 -6.90 -12.33 -2.74
CA PRO A 34 -6.86 -13.70 -2.23
C PRO A 34 -6.70 -14.74 -3.35
N LEU A 35 -7.19 -14.45 -4.56
CA LEU A 35 -6.98 -15.31 -5.73
C LEU A 35 -5.49 -15.33 -6.13
N ILE A 36 -4.82 -14.19 -6.20
CA ILE A 36 -3.37 -14.09 -6.48
C ILE A 36 -2.60 -14.84 -5.41
N ALA A 37 -2.90 -14.61 -4.13
CA ALA A 37 -2.23 -15.29 -3.02
C ALA A 37 -2.42 -16.80 -3.07
N MET A 38 -3.62 -17.28 -3.40
CA MET A 38 -3.87 -18.72 -3.59
C MET A 38 -3.08 -19.30 -4.76
N LEU A 39 -2.97 -18.59 -5.89
CA LEU A 39 -2.21 -19.04 -7.06
C LEU A 39 -0.71 -19.12 -6.76
N VAL A 40 -0.15 -18.10 -6.09
CA VAL A 40 1.24 -18.10 -5.65
C VAL A 40 1.50 -19.24 -4.67
N ALA A 41 0.61 -19.46 -3.69
CA ALA A 41 0.75 -20.56 -2.74
C ALA A 41 0.67 -21.97 -3.38
N ARG A 42 0.11 -22.09 -4.59
CA ARG A 42 0.04 -23.32 -5.38
C ARG A 42 1.17 -23.45 -6.42
N HIS A 43 2.14 -22.53 -6.44
CA HIS A 43 3.19 -22.46 -7.47
C HIS A 43 2.67 -22.21 -8.90
N GLU A 44 1.44 -21.69 -9.05
CA GLU A 44 0.87 -21.30 -10.35
C GLU A 44 1.28 -19.86 -10.71
N MET A 45 2.60 -19.63 -10.81
CA MET A 45 3.21 -18.29 -10.88
C MET A 45 2.81 -17.51 -12.14
N VAL A 46 2.63 -18.20 -13.27
CA VAL A 46 2.17 -17.57 -14.53
C VAL A 46 0.75 -17.04 -14.36
N SER A 47 -0.17 -17.84 -13.82
CA SER A 47 -1.54 -17.40 -13.57
C SER A 47 -1.59 -16.27 -12.54
N ALA A 48 -0.78 -16.34 -11.48
CA ALA A 48 -0.67 -15.28 -10.49
C ALA A 48 -0.24 -13.95 -11.12
N LEU A 49 0.79 -13.97 -11.97
CA LEU A 49 1.25 -12.77 -12.69
C LEU A 49 0.22 -12.22 -13.65
N VAL A 50 -0.49 -13.08 -14.38
CA VAL A 50 -1.55 -12.64 -15.29
C VAL A 50 -2.66 -11.93 -14.53
N VAL A 51 -3.14 -12.52 -13.42
CA VAL A 51 -4.19 -11.90 -12.59
C VAL A 51 -3.68 -10.60 -11.96
N LEU A 52 -2.44 -10.57 -11.47
CA LEU A 52 -1.81 -9.38 -10.91
C LEU A 52 -1.68 -8.26 -11.96
N ALA A 53 -1.22 -8.59 -13.16
CA ALA A 53 -1.07 -7.64 -14.26
C ALA A 53 -2.44 -7.09 -14.71
N LEU A 54 -3.45 -7.96 -14.86
CA LEU A 54 -4.82 -7.53 -15.16
C LEU A 54 -5.35 -6.59 -14.08
N SER A 55 -5.17 -6.94 -12.81
CA SER A 55 -5.60 -6.12 -11.68
C SER A 55 -4.91 -4.75 -11.64
N ALA A 56 -3.63 -4.68 -11.97
CA ALA A 56 -2.86 -3.42 -12.03
C ALA A 56 -3.26 -2.55 -13.23
N VAL A 57 -3.51 -3.17 -14.38
CA VAL A 57 -3.98 -2.45 -15.58
C VAL A 57 -5.38 -1.88 -15.36
N SER A 58 -6.29 -2.63 -14.72
CA SER A 58 -7.62 -2.12 -14.34
C SER A 58 -7.51 -0.86 -13.49
N ASP A 59 -6.71 -0.88 -12.41
CA ASP A 59 -6.52 0.30 -11.55
C ASP A 59 -6.00 1.52 -12.33
N GLY A 60 -5.00 1.32 -13.20
CA GLY A 60 -4.44 2.39 -14.02
C GLY A 60 -5.46 3.01 -14.95
N LEU A 61 -6.28 2.19 -15.62
CA LEU A 61 -7.33 2.65 -16.53
C LEU A 61 -8.43 3.41 -15.76
N ASP A 62 -8.83 2.92 -14.60
CA ASP A 62 -9.88 3.56 -13.81
C ASP A 62 -9.42 4.81 -13.09
N GLY A 63 -8.15 4.88 -12.68
CA GLY A 63 -7.53 6.11 -12.19
C GLY A 63 -7.51 7.20 -13.26
N LEU A 64 -7.31 6.84 -14.53
CA LEU A 64 -7.38 7.76 -15.66
C LEU A 64 -8.82 8.20 -15.96
N ILE A 65 -9.78 7.28 -15.92
CA ILE A 65 -11.21 7.55 -16.13
C ILE A 65 -11.78 8.40 -14.98
N ALA A 66 -11.46 8.09 -13.73
CA ALA A 66 -11.90 8.86 -12.57
C ALA A 66 -11.41 10.32 -12.61
N ARG A 67 -10.16 10.52 -13.07
CA ARG A 67 -9.57 11.86 -13.23
C ARG A 67 -10.16 12.63 -14.41
N SER A 68 -10.48 11.96 -15.52
CA SER A 68 -11.07 12.62 -16.69
C SER A 68 -12.56 12.94 -16.51
N PHE A 69 -13.30 12.12 -15.74
CA PHE A 69 -14.72 12.31 -15.47
C PHE A 69 -15.03 13.00 -14.13
N ASN A 70 -14.02 13.39 -13.35
CA ASN A 70 -14.17 14.06 -12.06
C ASN A 70 -14.98 13.24 -11.02
N GLN A 71 -14.99 11.90 -11.17
CA GLN A 71 -15.78 10.97 -10.36
C GLN A 71 -14.94 10.35 -9.25
N VAL A 72 -14.43 11.19 -8.35
CA VAL A 72 -13.65 10.73 -7.20
C VAL A 72 -14.59 10.50 -6.02
N SER A 73 -14.66 9.25 -5.52
CA SER A 73 -15.47 8.86 -4.37
C SER A 73 -14.64 8.84 -3.09
N LYS A 74 -15.22 9.28 -1.96
CA LYS A 74 -14.58 9.18 -0.63
C LYS A 74 -14.28 7.73 -0.25
N ILE A 75 -15.18 6.81 -0.61
CA ILE A 75 -15.03 5.38 -0.32
C ILE A 75 -13.81 4.83 -1.06
N GLY A 76 -13.70 5.11 -2.37
CA GLY A 76 -12.54 4.68 -3.18
C GLY A 76 -11.22 5.19 -2.61
N GLN A 77 -11.14 6.45 -2.18
CA GLN A 77 -9.92 7.01 -1.58
C GLN A 77 -9.45 6.29 -0.31
N ILE A 78 -10.38 5.70 0.46
CA ILE A 78 -10.06 4.92 1.66
C ILE A 78 -9.77 3.47 1.28
N LEU A 79 -10.54 2.92 0.34
CA LEU A 79 -10.45 1.53 -0.10
C LEU A 79 -9.13 1.26 -0.82
N ASP A 80 -8.62 2.25 -1.55
CA ASP A 80 -7.38 2.12 -2.33
C ASP A 80 -6.14 1.80 -1.48
N PRO A 81 -5.79 2.60 -0.45
CA PRO A 81 -4.69 2.27 0.45
C PRO A 81 -4.87 0.96 1.22
N ILE A 82 -6.11 0.56 1.49
CA ILE A 82 -6.41 -0.71 2.19
C ILE A 82 -6.13 -1.89 1.26
N ALA A 83 -6.65 -1.84 0.03
CA ALA A 83 -6.42 -2.87 -0.97
C ALA A 83 -4.93 -3.02 -1.29
N ASP A 84 -4.19 -1.91 -1.40
CA ASP A 84 -2.74 -1.94 -1.65
C ASP A 84 -1.97 -2.63 -0.51
N ARG A 85 -2.35 -2.36 0.75
CA ARG A 85 -1.73 -3.02 1.92
C ARG A 85 -2.10 -4.51 1.99
N LEU A 86 -3.36 -4.85 1.71
CA LEU A 86 -3.79 -6.24 1.64
C LEU A 86 -3.05 -7.00 0.55
N LEU A 87 -2.83 -6.39 -0.61
CA LEU A 87 -2.07 -6.98 -1.70
C LEU A 87 -0.65 -7.33 -1.24
N ILE A 88 0.06 -6.38 -0.62
CA ILE A 88 1.42 -6.60 -0.09
C ILE A 88 1.40 -7.73 0.95
N PHE A 89 0.50 -7.66 1.94
CA PHE A 89 0.43 -8.64 3.01
C PHE A 89 0.13 -10.06 2.50
N CYS A 90 -0.91 -10.21 1.68
CA CYS A 90 -1.31 -11.51 1.12
C CYS A 90 -0.26 -12.07 0.16
N SER A 91 0.42 -11.22 -0.62
CA SER A 91 1.49 -11.66 -1.52
C SER A 91 2.72 -12.14 -0.75
N ILE A 92 3.15 -11.42 0.27
CA ILE A 92 4.25 -11.83 1.15
C ILE A 92 3.89 -13.13 1.89
N LEU A 93 2.64 -13.26 2.38
CA LEU A 93 2.17 -14.50 2.99
C LEU A 93 2.25 -15.67 2.01
N ALA A 94 1.76 -15.50 0.79
CA ALA A 94 1.77 -16.55 -0.22
C ALA A 94 3.19 -16.94 -0.64
N LEU A 95 4.08 -15.96 -0.83
CA LEU A 95 5.50 -16.20 -1.11
C LEU A 95 6.20 -16.93 0.05
N GLY A 96 5.80 -16.66 1.30
CA GLY A 96 6.30 -17.37 2.48
C GLY A 96 5.81 -18.82 2.54
N ILE A 97 4.55 -19.07 2.20
CA ILE A 97 3.97 -20.42 2.09
C ILE A 97 4.65 -21.21 0.96
N ALA A 98 4.90 -20.57 -0.18
CA ALA A 98 5.64 -21.15 -1.30
C ALA A 98 7.14 -21.35 -1.02
N GLY A 99 7.64 -20.90 0.14
CA GLY A 99 9.06 -21.04 0.52
C GLY A 99 10.02 -20.13 -0.24
N ILE A 100 9.52 -19.16 -1.01
CA ILE A 100 10.32 -18.25 -1.85
C ILE A 100 10.97 -17.15 -0.99
N ILE A 101 10.30 -16.73 0.07
CA ILE A 101 10.80 -15.75 1.03
C ILE A 101 10.78 -16.31 2.45
N PRO A 102 11.68 -15.83 3.33
CA PRO A 102 11.68 -16.26 4.72
C PRO A 102 10.51 -15.65 5.50
N TRP A 103 9.91 -16.45 6.40
CA TRP A 103 8.75 -16.08 7.22
C TRP A 103 8.95 -14.81 8.07
N TRP A 104 10.20 -14.47 8.42
CA TRP A 104 10.47 -13.25 9.19
C TRP A 104 10.01 -11.98 8.44
N MET A 105 10.08 -11.96 7.09
CA MET A 105 9.62 -10.79 6.31
C MET A 105 8.13 -10.54 6.50
N LEU A 106 7.32 -11.60 6.51
CA LEU A 106 5.89 -11.51 6.79
C LEU A 106 5.62 -10.94 8.18
N ILE A 107 6.29 -11.46 9.20
CA ILE A 107 6.12 -11.02 10.58
C ILE A 107 6.50 -9.54 10.72
N VAL A 108 7.63 -9.14 10.13
CA VAL A 108 8.15 -7.78 10.22
C VAL A 108 7.26 -6.77 9.48
N VAL A 109 6.72 -7.12 8.31
CA VAL A 109 5.76 -6.26 7.58
C VAL A 109 4.42 -6.19 8.30
N GLY A 110 3.88 -7.34 8.74
CA GLY A 110 2.62 -7.42 9.45
C GLY A 110 2.62 -6.66 10.79
N LEU A 111 3.70 -6.79 11.56
CA LEU A 111 3.86 -6.07 12.82
C LEU A 111 3.84 -4.54 12.61
N ARG A 112 4.54 -4.06 11.58
CA ARG A 112 4.53 -2.63 11.23
C ARG A 112 3.11 -2.17 10.90
N ASP A 113 2.38 -2.91 10.09
CA ASP A 113 1.03 -2.53 9.69
C ASP A 113 0.04 -2.54 10.85
N LEU A 114 0.20 -3.48 11.80
CA LEU A 114 -0.54 -3.48 13.05
C LEU A 114 -0.24 -2.23 13.89
N ILE A 115 1.03 -1.87 14.07
CA ILE A 115 1.43 -0.66 14.81
C ILE A 115 0.83 0.59 14.17
N MET A 116 0.89 0.70 12.85
CA MET A 116 0.34 1.84 12.12
C MET A 116 -1.19 1.89 12.21
N ALA A 117 -1.87 0.75 12.18
CA ALA A 117 -3.32 0.70 12.38
C ALA A 117 -3.70 1.19 13.79
N ILE A 118 -3.00 0.73 14.83
CA ILE A 118 -3.20 1.19 16.21
C ILE A 118 -2.94 2.70 16.33
N LEU A 119 -1.83 3.20 15.76
CA LEU A 119 -1.50 4.62 15.78
C LEU A 119 -2.61 5.47 15.17
N VAL A 120 -3.12 5.07 13.99
CA VAL A 120 -4.22 5.79 13.33
C VAL A 120 -5.50 5.76 14.16
N LEU A 121 -5.82 4.62 14.79
CA LEU A 121 -6.98 4.51 15.68
C LEU A 121 -6.86 5.44 16.90
N VAL A 122 -5.68 5.51 17.53
CA VAL A 122 -5.43 6.38 18.67
C VAL A 122 -5.54 7.86 18.28
N LEU A 123 -4.99 8.25 17.12
CA LEU A 123 -5.11 9.62 16.63
C LEU A 123 -6.55 9.98 16.30
N ALA A 124 -7.30 9.06 15.69
CA ALA A 124 -8.71 9.26 15.37
C ALA A 124 -9.58 9.46 16.62
N GLN A 125 -9.20 8.88 17.76
CA GLN A 125 -9.88 9.09 19.04
C GLN A 125 -9.63 10.49 19.64
N HIS A 126 -8.61 11.21 19.19
CA HIS A 126 -8.24 12.55 19.64
C HIS A 126 -8.58 13.63 18.59
N ASP A 127 -9.51 13.34 17.67
CA ASP A 127 -9.94 14.24 16.58
C ASP A 127 -8.80 14.74 15.67
N TYR A 128 -7.64 14.07 15.68
CA TYR A 128 -6.54 14.40 14.79
C TYR A 128 -6.81 13.89 13.36
N GLY A 129 -6.64 14.80 12.40
CA GLY A 129 -6.68 14.47 10.98
C GLY A 129 -5.54 13.55 10.51
N PRO A 130 -5.62 13.01 9.28
CA PRO A 130 -4.64 12.06 8.76
C PRO A 130 -3.23 12.66 8.70
N LEU A 131 -2.24 11.89 9.17
CA LEU A 131 -0.83 12.28 9.20
C LEU A 131 -0.30 12.61 7.78
N PRO A 132 0.55 13.64 7.63
CA PRO A 132 1.10 14.02 6.34
C PRO A 132 1.96 12.90 5.74
N VAL A 133 1.64 12.53 4.50
CA VAL A 133 2.24 11.38 3.84
C VAL A 133 3.71 11.66 3.48
N HIS A 134 4.65 10.94 4.09
CA HIS A 134 6.07 11.03 3.77
C HIS A 134 6.44 10.20 2.54
N PHE A 135 7.28 10.79 1.67
CA PHE A 135 7.82 10.13 0.46
C PHE A 135 8.54 8.80 0.77
N VAL A 136 9.19 8.69 1.94
CA VAL A 136 9.87 7.47 2.40
C VAL A 136 8.92 6.28 2.46
N GLY A 137 7.69 6.50 2.92
CA GLY A 137 6.68 5.44 2.99
C GLY A 137 6.26 4.95 1.62
N LYS A 138 6.07 5.87 0.67
CA LYS A 138 5.72 5.52 -0.73
C LYS A 138 6.85 4.76 -1.42
N ALA A 139 8.09 5.16 -1.18
CA ALA A 139 9.26 4.47 -1.72
C ALA A 139 9.36 3.04 -1.16
N GLY A 140 9.17 2.86 0.15
CA GLY A 140 9.17 1.54 0.78
C GLY A 140 8.09 0.61 0.23
N THR A 141 6.85 1.09 0.09
CA THR A 141 5.76 0.30 -0.51
C THR A 141 6.02 -0.05 -1.97
N ALA A 142 6.57 0.89 -2.75
CA ALA A 142 6.92 0.64 -4.15
C ALA A 142 8.00 -0.42 -4.27
N MET A 143 9.04 -0.38 -3.43
CA MET A 143 10.09 -1.39 -3.42
C MET A 143 9.57 -2.77 -3.02
N LEU A 144 8.64 -2.86 -2.06
CA LEU A 144 8.01 -4.12 -1.69
C LEU A 144 7.17 -4.70 -2.84
N LEU A 145 6.40 -3.88 -3.54
CA LEU A 145 5.63 -4.31 -4.72
C LEU A 145 6.56 -4.79 -5.85
N ILE A 146 7.63 -4.05 -6.14
CA ILE A 146 8.64 -4.46 -7.13
C ILE A 146 9.28 -5.78 -6.73
N ALA A 147 9.63 -5.96 -5.46
CA ALA A 147 10.20 -7.20 -4.95
C ALA A 147 9.23 -8.37 -5.14
N ILE A 148 7.95 -8.21 -4.79
CA ILE A 148 6.92 -9.24 -4.98
C ILE A 148 6.84 -9.66 -6.45
N VAL A 149 6.71 -8.70 -7.37
CA VAL A 149 6.62 -8.99 -8.81
C VAL A 149 7.87 -9.69 -9.31
N ALA A 150 9.05 -9.21 -8.92
CA ALA A 150 10.34 -9.80 -9.31
C ALA A 150 10.50 -11.24 -8.80
N LEU A 151 10.08 -11.51 -7.56
CA LEU A 151 10.15 -12.84 -6.94
C LEU A 151 9.20 -13.84 -7.59
N ILE A 152 7.95 -13.44 -7.87
CA ILE A 152 7.00 -14.30 -8.60
C ILE A 152 7.53 -14.60 -10.01
N PHE A 153 8.12 -13.60 -10.69
CA PHE A 153 8.68 -13.77 -12.03
C PHE A 153 9.93 -14.66 -12.05
N ALA A 154 10.80 -14.53 -11.05
CA ALA A 154 12.01 -15.35 -10.92
C ALA A 154 11.68 -16.84 -10.74
N ASP A 155 10.56 -17.17 -10.10
CA ASP A 155 10.16 -18.55 -9.83
C ASP A 155 9.53 -19.29 -11.04
N ILE A 156 9.22 -18.59 -12.15
CA ILE A 156 8.58 -19.23 -13.32
C ILE A 156 9.55 -20.18 -14.06
N TRP A 157 10.83 -19.81 -14.15
CA TRP A 157 11.84 -20.54 -14.93
C TRP A 157 13.10 -20.79 -14.10
N SER A 158 13.70 -21.97 -14.23
CA SER A 158 14.97 -22.32 -13.58
C SER A 158 16.16 -22.11 -14.52
N ASN A 159 16.68 -20.87 -14.57
CA ASN A 159 17.87 -20.50 -15.32
C ASN A 159 18.81 -19.65 -14.44
N SER A 160 20.11 -19.59 -14.76
CA SER A 160 21.05 -18.77 -13.96
C SER A 160 20.68 -17.28 -13.87
N ALA A 161 19.98 -16.75 -14.88
CA ALA A 161 19.48 -15.38 -14.87
C ALA A 161 18.34 -15.18 -13.85
N THR A 162 17.48 -16.18 -13.65
CA THR A 162 16.36 -16.09 -12.69
C THR A 162 16.84 -16.26 -11.25
N ASP A 163 17.91 -17.04 -11.01
CA ASP A 163 18.55 -17.10 -9.69
C ASP A 163 19.10 -15.72 -9.27
N ILE A 164 19.76 -15.00 -10.19
CA ILE A 164 20.23 -13.64 -9.94
C ILE A 164 19.04 -12.71 -9.68
N LEU A 165 17.96 -12.84 -10.45
CA LEU A 165 16.75 -12.05 -10.26
C LEU A 165 16.09 -12.34 -8.90
N HIS A 166 16.07 -13.59 -8.44
CA HIS A 166 15.55 -13.98 -7.14
C HIS A 166 16.35 -13.32 -6.02
N LEU A 167 17.69 -13.34 -6.09
CA LEU A 167 18.57 -12.65 -5.14
C LEU A 167 18.36 -11.13 -5.16
N CYS A 168 18.25 -10.53 -6.35
CA CYS A 168 17.93 -9.11 -6.50
C CYS A 168 16.56 -8.76 -5.93
N GLY A 169 15.56 -9.62 -6.13
CA GLY A 169 14.22 -9.50 -5.58
C GLY A 169 14.22 -9.56 -4.06
N LEU A 170 14.93 -10.52 -3.47
CA LEU A 170 15.11 -10.63 -2.02
C LEU A 170 15.83 -9.40 -1.45
N ALA A 171 16.92 -8.96 -2.07
CA ALA A 171 17.63 -7.77 -1.65
C ALA A 171 16.73 -6.53 -1.69
N THR A 172 15.98 -6.35 -2.78
CA THR A 172 15.00 -5.26 -2.93
C THR A 172 13.91 -5.35 -1.86
N GLY A 173 13.44 -6.56 -1.55
CA GLY A 173 12.47 -6.80 -0.49
C GLY A 173 13.00 -6.42 0.88
N ILE A 174 14.24 -6.81 1.22
CA ILE A 174 14.88 -6.46 2.50
C ILE A 174 15.06 -4.94 2.64
N TRP A 175 15.57 -4.27 1.60
CA TRP A 175 15.67 -2.81 1.58
C TRP A 175 14.30 -2.13 1.66
N GLY A 176 13.31 -2.67 0.96
CA GLY A 176 11.92 -2.24 1.02
C GLY A 176 11.35 -2.32 2.43
N VAL A 177 11.54 -3.44 3.13
CA VAL A 177 11.18 -3.62 4.55
C VAL A 177 11.88 -2.57 5.43
N GLY A 178 13.17 -2.32 5.22
CA GLY A 178 13.92 -1.31 5.96
C GLY A 178 13.32 0.09 5.81
N LEU A 179 13.04 0.52 4.58
CA LEU A 179 12.37 1.81 4.32
C LEU A 179 10.94 1.85 4.86
N TYR A 180 10.24 0.71 4.82
CA TYR A 180 8.88 0.59 5.33
C TYR A 180 8.81 0.82 6.85
N TRP A 181 9.81 0.30 7.58
CA TRP A 181 10.00 0.54 9.01
C TRP A 181 10.50 1.94 9.32
N LEU A 182 11.43 2.49 8.54
CA LEU A 182 11.88 3.87 8.68
C LEU A 182 10.71 4.84 8.55
N ALA A 183 9.85 4.63 7.56
CA ALA A 183 8.62 5.41 7.42
C ALA A 183 7.72 5.24 8.64
N GLY A 184 7.50 4.00 9.10
CA GLY A 184 6.71 3.72 10.31
C GLY A 184 7.23 4.48 11.54
N TYR A 185 8.54 4.47 11.77
CA TYR A 185 9.18 5.22 12.84
C TYR A 185 8.92 6.74 12.75
N ILE A 186 9.03 7.32 11.55
CA ILE A 186 8.74 8.74 11.32
C ILE A 186 7.29 9.06 11.67
N TYR A 187 6.34 8.22 11.22
CA TYR A 187 4.92 8.41 11.53
C TYR A 187 4.61 8.28 13.02
N ILE A 188 5.19 7.29 13.70
CA ILE A 188 5.03 7.11 15.16
C ILE A 188 5.53 8.33 15.91
N ARG A 189 6.71 8.85 15.54
CA ARG A 189 7.25 10.07 16.14
C ARG A 189 6.37 11.29 15.94
N GLN A 190 5.77 11.43 14.75
CA GLN A 190 4.85 12.52 14.47
C GLN A 190 3.56 12.38 15.26
N GLY A 191 2.98 11.17 15.32
CA GLY A 191 1.77 10.91 16.08
C GLY A 191 1.94 11.14 17.58
N ILE A 192 3.04 10.66 18.17
CA ILE A 192 3.35 10.92 19.60
C ILE A 192 3.60 12.41 19.84
N GLY A 193 4.27 13.10 18.91
CA GLY A 193 4.49 14.55 19.01
C GLY A 193 3.20 15.36 19.02
N LEU A 194 2.20 14.96 18.23
CA LEU A 194 0.87 15.58 18.23
C LEU A 194 0.16 15.32 19.57
N LEU A 195 0.05 14.07 20.00
CA LEU A 195 -0.61 13.70 21.26
C LEU A 195 -0.01 14.39 22.49
N ARG A 196 1.31 14.61 22.51
CA ARG A 196 1.97 15.32 23.61
C ARG A 196 1.59 16.81 23.66
N ASN A 197 1.48 17.45 22.50
CA ASN A 197 1.16 18.88 22.43
C ASN A 197 -0.30 19.17 22.83
N ASP A 198 -1.24 18.25 22.58
CA ASP A 198 -2.63 18.38 23.04
C ASP A 198 -2.76 18.31 24.56
N GLY A 199 -2.01 17.40 25.19
CA GLY A 199 -1.98 17.25 26.65
C GLY A 199 -1.48 18.51 27.37
N ASP A 200 -0.49 19.19 26.79
CA ASP A 200 0.06 20.43 27.34
C ASP A 200 -0.94 21.59 27.28
N THR A 201 -1.80 21.65 26.25
CA THR A 201 -2.88 22.65 26.16
C THR A 201 -4.03 22.41 27.15
N PHE A 202 -4.31 21.15 27.51
CA PHE A 202 -5.38 20.83 28.46
C PHE A 202 -4.98 21.06 29.93
N HIS A 203 -3.68 20.99 30.24
CA HIS A 203 -3.15 21.27 31.58
C HIS A 203 -2.82 22.75 31.83
N ALA A 204 -2.81 23.57 30.78
CA ALA A 204 -2.54 25.02 30.87
C ALA A 204 -3.81 25.90 30.92
N ALA A 205 -5.01 25.30 30.89
CA ALA A 205 -6.31 25.97 30.99
C ALA A 205 -6.99 25.69 32.33
#